data_AF-A0A2W5XH35-F1
#
_entry.id   AF-A0A2W5XH35-F1
#
_cell.length_a   1.000
_cell.length_b   1.000
_cell.length_c   1.000
_cell.angle_alpha   90.00
_cell.angle_beta   90.00
_cell.angle_gamma   90.00
#
_symmetry.space_group_name_H-M   'P 1'
#
loop_
_entity.id
_entity.type
_entity.pdbx_description
1 polymer ?
#
loop_
_entity_poly.entity_id
_entity_poly.type
_entity_poly.pdbx_seq_one_letter_code
_entity_poly.pdbx_strand_id
1 'polypeptide(L)'
;MTAIHELKCWPAYFAAVREGLKTFEIRRNDRDFQVGDLIVLREYSPGTDTFSGQTETRQITYLLSEEDHGGVIHGFVVIGFGHVPKLGDVKAVEDLTPSSLAEWHLAAASSAILRAENALKVSTNYEHASMAVAASRHAAVAQASKDEAAFHIGAADIVRAVAPGLEAA
;
A
#
# COMPACT_ATOMS: atom_id res chain seq x y z
N MET A 1 5.52 12.99 -7.21
CA MET A 1 5.61 12.25 -8.49
C MET A 1 5.89 10.80 -8.15
N THR A 2 5.23 9.85 -8.79
CA THR A 2 5.48 8.42 -8.62
C THR A 2 6.86 8.05 -9.17
N ALA A 3 7.75 7.50 -8.35
CA ALA A 3 9.06 7.05 -8.78
C ALA A 3 9.00 5.61 -9.34
N ILE A 4 9.93 5.29 -10.25
CA ILE A 4 10.08 3.95 -10.83
C ILE A 4 11.44 3.39 -10.41
N HIS A 5 11.44 2.25 -9.74
CA HIS A 5 12.63 1.60 -9.19
C HIS A 5 12.92 0.29 -9.91
N GLU A 6 14.01 0.24 -10.70
CA GLU A 6 14.46 -1.01 -11.31
C GLU A 6 15.30 -1.84 -10.33
N LEU A 7 14.89 -3.09 -10.12
CA LEU A 7 15.50 -3.98 -9.13
C LEU A 7 15.79 -5.36 -9.74
N LYS A 8 17.01 -5.88 -9.50
CA LYS A 8 17.34 -7.28 -9.82
C LYS A 8 16.52 -8.22 -8.95
N CYS A 9 15.93 -9.26 -9.53
CA CYS A 9 15.22 -10.33 -8.83
C CYS A 9 15.71 -11.69 -9.32
N TRP A 10 15.99 -12.62 -8.41
CA TRP A 10 16.48 -13.94 -8.80
C TRP A 10 15.37 -14.80 -9.39
N PRO A 11 15.67 -15.76 -10.29
CA PRO A 11 14.65 -16.47 -11.06
C PRO A 11 13.56 -17.13 -10.21
N ALA A 12 13.92 -17.80 -9.11
CA ALA A 12 12.94 -18.47 -8.25
C ALA A 12 11.94 -17.49 -7.59
N TYR A 13 12.42 -16.34 -7.12
CA TYR A 13 11.55 -15.32 -6.52
C TYR A 13 10.77 -14.57 -7.58
N PHE A 14 11.39 -14.31 -8.73
CA PHE A 14 10.76 -13.65 -9.86
C PHE A 14 9.57 -14.47 -10.39
N ALA A 15 9.73 -15.79 -10.53
CA ALA A 15 8.64 -16.71 -10.86
C ALA A 15 7.51 -16.64 -9.83
N ALA A 16 7.82 -16.71 -8.53
CA ALA A 16 6.81 -16.60 -7.48
C ALA A 16 6.07 -15.24 -7.47
N VAL A 17 6.75 -14.13 -7.79
CA VAL A 17 6.12 -12.81 -7.93
C VAL A 17 5.24 -12.74 -9.17
N ARG A 18 5.67 -13.32 -10.29
CA ARG A 18 4.88 -13.41 -11.51
C ARG A 18 3.60 -14.21 -11.31
N GLU A 19 3.70 -15.34 -10.61
CA GLU A 19 2.57 -16.21 -10.28
C GLU A 19 1.64 -15.62 -9.20
N GLY A 20 2.01 -14.49 -8.59
CA GLY A 20 1.24 -13.84 -7.52
C GLY A 20 1.36 -14.52 -6.15
N LEU A 21 2.18 -15.57 -6.02
CA LEU A 21 2.45 -16.27 -4.77
C LEU A 21 3.26 -15.42 -3.79
N LYS A 22 4.14 -14.55 -4.32
CA LYS A 22 4.98 -13.63 -3.55
C LYS A 22 4.57 -12.19 -3.83
N THR A 23 4.01 -11.52 -2.83
CA THR A 23 3.48 -10.14 -2.92
C THR A 23 4.32 -9.13 -2.14
N PHE A 24 5.56 -9.47 -1.81
CA PHE A 24 6.47 -8.62 -1.04
C PHE A 24 7.93 -8.76 -1.47
N GLU A 25 8.74 -7.74 -1.20
CA GLU A 25 10.19 -7.70 -1.37
C GLU A 25 10.85 -7.20 -0.08
N ILE A 26 12.08 -7.63 0.20
CA ILE A 26 12.89 -7.10 1.30
C ILE A 26 14.08 -6.38 0.69
N ARG A 27 14.26 -5.10 1.00
CA ARG A 27 15.29 -4.26 0.41
C ARG A 27 15.91 -3.34 1.44
N ARG A 28 17.19 -3.02 1.25
CA ARG A 28 17.78 -1.87 1.91
C ARG A 28 17.07 -0.61 1.40
N ASN A 29 16.71 0.31 2.29
CA ASN A 29 16.02 1.55 1.93
C ASN A 29 17.00 2.64 1.46
N ASP A 30 17.80 2.36 0.43
CA ASP A 30 18.80 3.25 -0.17
C ASP A 30 18.24 4.12 -1.32
N ARG A 31 16.94 3.98 -1.60
CA ARG A 31 16.22 4.64 -2.71
C ARG A 31 15.01 5.43 -2.23
N ASP A 32 14.79 5.48 -0.91
CA ASP A 32 13.64 6.13 -0.28
C ASP A 32 12.31 5.64 -0.87
N PHE A 33 12.05 4.33 -0.79
CA PHE A 33 10.84 3.73 -1.36
C PHE A 33 9.57 4.29 -0.72
N GLN A 34 8.58 4.66 -1.53
CA GLN A 34 7.31 5.20 -1.03
C GLN A 34 6.11 4.37 -1.49
N VAL A 35 5.03 4.39 -0.71
CA VAL A 35 3.74 3.84 -1.16
C VAL A 35 3.26 4.62 -2.38
N GLY A 36 2.80 3.89 -3.39
CA GLY A 36 2.38 4.42 -4.69
C GLY A 36 3.46 4.32 -5.78
N ASP A 37 4.74 4.20 -5.42
CA ASP A 37 5.85 3.99 -6.37
C ASP A 37 5.71 2.69 -7.16
N LEU A 38 6.40 2.61 -8.29
CA LEU A 38 6.49 1.40 -9.10
C LEU A 38 7.83 0.71 -8.89
N ILE A 39 7.80 -0.60 -8.76
CA ILE A 39 9.00 -1.45 -8.85
C ILE A 39 8.96 -2.22 -10.16
N VAL A 40 10.09 -2.24 -10.86
CA VAL A 40 10.31 -3.07 -12.03
C VAL A 40 11.33 -4.14 -11.65
N LEU A 41 10.83 -5.33 -11.36
CA LEU A 41 11.67 -6.49 -11.08
C LEU A 41 12.22 -7.02 -12.39
N ARG A 42 13.53 -7.14 -12.49
CA ARG A 42 14.25 -7.67 -13.65
C ARG A 42 14.84 -9.01 -13.28
N GLU A 43 14.43 -10.06 -13.98
CA GLU A 43 14.95 -11.39 -13.74
C GLU A 43 16.45 -11.44 -14.05
N TYR A 44 17.23 -11.81 -13.03
CA TYR A 44 18.68 -11.77 -13.05
C TYR A 44 19.25 -13.04 -12.40
N SER A 45 20.08 -13.76 -13.16
CA SER A 45 20.72 -15.01 -12.73
C SER A 45 22.12 -14.70 -12.17
N PRO A 46 22.34 -14.79 -10.84
CA PRO A 46 23.64 -14.49 -10.25
C PRO A 46 24.73 -15.50 -10.66
N GLY A 47 24.36 -16.75 -10.98
CA GLY A 47 25.31 -17.78 -11.40
C GLY A 47 25.94 -17.54 -12.77
N THR A 48 25.26 -16.79 -13.65
CA THR A 48 25.73 -16.45 -15.00
C THR A 48 26.00 -14.97 -15.17
N ASP A 49 25.70 -14.14 -14.17
CA ASP A 49 25.74 -12.67 -14.20
C ASP A 49 24.96 -12.07 -15.39
N THR A 50 23.82 -12.67 -15.74
CA THR A 50 23.01 -12.24 -16.88
C THR A 50 21.56 -11.94 -16.51
N PHE A 51 20.97 -11.01 -17.24
CA PHE A 51 19.52 -10.80 -17.25
C PHE A 51 18.89 -11.69 -18.31
N SER A 52 17.75 -12.30 -18.01
CA SER A 52 16.97 -13.06 -19.01
C SER A 52 16.25 -12.15 -20.02
N GLY A 53 16.12 -10.86 -19.69
CA GLY A 53 15.32 -9.88 -20.41
C GLY A 53 13.87 -9.79 -19.91
N GLN A 54 13.45 -10.67 -19.01
CA GLN A 54 12.10 -10.65 -18.46
C GLN A 54 11.96 -9.63 -17.34
N THR A 55 10.79 -8.99 -17.27
CA THR A 55 10.47 -8.00 -16.25
C THR A 55 9.06 -8.19 -15.69
N GLU A 56 8.85 -7.72 -14.46
CA GLU A 56 7.55 -7.66 -13.79
C GLU A 56 7.41 -6.31 -13.10
N THR A 57 6.39 -5.54 -13.48
CA THR A 57 6.08 -4.26 -12.83
C THR A 57 5.02 -4.47 -11.76
N ARG A 58 5.25 -3.90 -10.58
CA ARG A 58 4.31 -3.90 -9.44
C ARG A 58 4.24 -2.51 -8.82
N GLN A 59 3.11 -2.18 -8.21
CA GLN A 59 2.94 -0.94 -7.46
C GLN A 59 3.14 -1.22 -5.98
N ILE A 60 3.94 -0.40 -5.29
CA ILE A 60 4.10 -0.46 -3.84
C ILE A 60 2.78 -0.04 -3.20
N THR A 61 2.18 -0.96 -2.45
CA THR A 61 0.90 -0.76 -1.75
C THR A 61 1.10 -0.67 -0.24
N TYR A 62 2.24 -1.13 0.27
CA TYR A 62 2.55 -1.09 1.69
C TYR A 62 4.07 -1.03 1.92
N LEU A 63 4.51 -0.35 2.97
CA LEU A 63 5.90 -0.30 3.39
C LEU A 63 5.97 -0.59 4.90
N LEU A 64 6.85 -1.49 5.30
CA LEU A 64 7.16 -1.77 6.70
C LEU A 64 8.65 -1.53 6.94
N SER A 65 8.97 -0.65 7.88
CA SER A 65 10.34 -0.35 8.29
C SER A 65 10.68 -0.90 9.67
N GLU A 66 11.94 -0.76 10.07
CA GLU A 66 12.38 -1.07 11.43
C GLU A 66 11.73 -0.18 12.50
N GLU A 67 11.35 1.05 12.15
CA GLU A 67 10.65 1.96 13.06
C GLU A 67 9.23 1.47 13.36
N ASP A 68 8.61 0.78 12.40
CA ASP A 68 7.28 0.22 12.53
C ASP A 68 7.27 -1.12 13.26
N HIS A 69 8.29 -1.95 13.02
CA HIS A 69 8.38 -3.29 13.60
C HIS A 69 9.83 -3.74 13.80
N GLY A 70 10.21 -3.99 15.05
CA GLY A 70 11.57 -4.45 15.41
C GLY A 70 12.00 -5.81 14.87
N GLY A 71 11.15 -6.50 14.09
CA GLY A 71 11.53 -7.68 13.31
C GLY A 71 12.18 -7.35 11.96
N VAL A 72 12.12 -6.10 11.51
CA VAL A 72 12.78 -5.65 10.27
C VAL A 72 14.23 -5.28 10.59
N ILE A 73 15.16 -5.77 9.77
CA ILE A 73 16.60 -5.52 9.93
C ILE A 73 16.89 -4.03 9.73
N HIS A 74 17.79 -3.46 10.54
CA HIS A 74 18.14 -2.05 10.46
C HIS A 74 18.62 -1.63 9.06
N GLY A 75 18.06 -0.53 8.56
CA GLY A 75 18.29 -0.01 7.21
C GLY A 75 17.57 -0.79 6.08
N PHE A 76 16.73 -1.77 6.42
CA PHE A 76 15.88 -2.49 5.47
C PHE A 76 14.40 -2.13 5.62
N VAL A 77 13.66 -2.38 4.55
CA VAL A 77 12.21 -2.28 4.48
C VAL A 77 11.63 -3.54 3.87
N VAL A 78 10.43 -3.90 4.30
CA VAL A 78 9.57 -4.85 3.60
C VAL A 78 8.61 -4.05 2.72
N ILE A 79 8.69 -4.27 1.42
CA ILE A 79 7.87 -3.62 0.41
C ILE A 79 6.73 -4.58 0.08
N GLY A 80 5.51 -4.27 0.51
CA GLY A 80 4.31 -4.94 0.02
C GLY A 80 3.89 -4.31 -1.31
N PHE A 81 3.53 -5.13 -2.29
CA PHE A 81 3.14 -4.63 -3.61
C PHE A 81 2.00 -5.43 -4.23
N GLY A 82 1.26 -4.76 -5.10
CA GLY A 82 0.15 -5.30 -5.85
C GLY A 82 0.33 -5.15 -7.37
N HIS A 83 -0.67 -5.58 -8.11
CA HIS A 83 -0.75 -5.32 -9.54
C HIS A 83 -0.81 -3.81 -9.80
N VAL A 84 -0.13 -3.37 -10.87
CA VAL A 84 -0.32 -2.02 -11.39
C VAL A 84 -1.69 -2.00 -12.08
N PRO A 85 -2.64 -1.15 -11.65
CA PRO A 85 -3.90 -1.02 -12.36
C PRO A 85 -3.62 -0.57 -13.79
N LYS A 86 -3.93 -1.39 -14.81
CA LYS A 86 -3.85 -0.93 -16.21
C LYS A 86 -5.11 -0.14 -16.54
N LEU A 87 -5.00 0.80 -17.47
CA LEU A 87 -6.15 1.57 -17.96
C LEU A 87 -7.27 0.67 -18.51
N GLY A 88 -6.96 -0.53 -19.01
CA GLY A 88 -7.94 -1.56 -19.41
C GLY A 88 -8.36 -2.53 -18.31
N ASP A 89 -7.68 -2.54 -17.15
CA ASP A 89 -8.10 -3.26 -15.94
C ASP A 89 -9.12 -2.44 -15.14
N VAL A 90 -9.27 -1.15 -15.48
CA VAL A 90 -10.49 -0.39 -15.17
C VAL A 90 -11.59 -1.13 -15.90
N LYS A 91 -12.27 -2.05 -15.18
CA LYS A 91 -13.53 -2.60 -15.67
C LYS A 91 -14.34 -1.42 -16.18
N ALA A 92 -14.90 -1.55 -17.38
CA ALA A 92 -15.96 -0.64 -17.79
C ALA A 92 -16.90 -0.49 -16.60
N VAL A 93 -17.38 0.73 -16.35
CA VAL A 93 -18.33 1.06 -15.27
C VAL A 93 -19.68 0.43 -15.63
N GLU A 94 -19.70 -0.88 -15.88
CA GLU A 94 -20.86 -1.62 -16.35
C GLU A 94 -21.62 -2.22 -15.16
N ASP A 95 -21.05 -2.22 -13.95
CA ASP A 95 -21.71 -2.70 -12.71
C ASP A 95 -21.36 -1.87 -11.45
N LEU A 96 -21.07 -0.57 -11.60
CA LEU A 96 -20.79 0.29 -10.45
C LEU A 96 -22.12 0.72 -9.81
N THR A 97 -22.64 -0.13 -8.94
CA THR A 97 -23.86 0.12 -8.19
C THR A 97 -23.58 1.04 -6.99
N PRO A 98 -24.58 1.77 -6.47
CA PRO A 98 -24.44 2.48 -5.20
C PRO A 98 -23.92 1.56 -4.09
N SER A 99 -24.35 0.29 -4.06
CA SER A 99 -23.88 -0.69 -3.09
C SER A 99 -22.39 -0.99 -3.21
N SER A 100 -21.87 -1.24 -4.43
CA SER A 100 -20.45 -1.53 -4.61
C SER A 100 -19.56 -0.30 -4.35
N LEU A 101 -20.05 0.91 -4.64
CA LEU A 101 -19.37 2.14 -4.29
C LEU A 101 -19.33 2.37 -2.76
N ALA A 102 -20.44 2.11 -2.06
CA ALA A 102 -20.49 2.20 -0.60
C ALA A 102 -19.56 1.18 0.07
N GLU A 103 -19.49 -0.05 -0.46
CA GLU A 103 -18.55 -1.07 0.01
C GLU A 103 -17.09 -0.65 -0.17
N TRP A 104 -16.76 -0.04 -1.31
CA TRP A 104 -15.41 0.50 -1.54
C TRP A 104 -15.05 1.58 -0.51
N HIS A 105 -15.98 2.51 -0.23
CA HIS A 105 -15.78 3.53 0.80
C HIS A 105 -15.57 2.90 2.19
N LEU A 106 -16.31 1.86 2.55
CA LEU A 106 -16.10 1.17 3.83
C LEU A 106 -14.76 0.44 3.91
N ALA A 107 -14.31 -0.16 2.81
CA ALA A 107 -12.98 -0.78 2.75
C ALA A 107 -11.86 0.27 2.91
N ALA A 108 -12.01 1.43 2.25
CA ALA A 108 -11.10 2.56 2.41
C ALA A 108 -11.10 3.10 3.85
N ALA A 109 -12.28 3.23 4.47
CA ALA A 109 -12.40 3.62 5.88
C ALA A 109 -11.70 2.63 6.81
N SER A 110 -11.90 1.33 6.61
CA SER A 110 -11.25 0.27 7.40
C SER A 110 -9.72 0.37 7.32
N SER A 111 -9.21 0.67 6.13
CA SER A 111 -7.77 0.84 5.90
C SER A 111 -7.22 2.11 6.58
N ALA A 112 -7.99 3.20 6.56
CA ALA A 112 -7.65 4.45 7.25
C ALA A 112 -7.70 4.30 8.79
N ILE A 113 -8.65 3.51 9.32
CA ILE A 113 -8.71 3.16 10.75
C ILE A 113 -7.45 2.41 11.17
N LEU A 114 -7.04 1.38 10.42
CA LEU A 114 -5.84 0.62 10.74
C LEU A 114 -4.58 1.51 10.72
N ARG A 115 -4.48 2.43 9.74
CA ARG A 115 -3.40 3.43 9.70
C ARG A 115 -3.42 4.34 10.93
N ALA A 116 -4.59 4.80 11.35
CA ALA A 116 -4.74 5.63 12.54
C ALA A 116 -4.29 4.90 13.81
N GLU A 117 -4.70 3.65 13.99
CA GLU A 117 -4.32 2.81 15.13
C GLU A 117 -2.81 2.56 15.17
N ASN A 118 -2.22 2.23 14.02
CA ASN A 118 -0.78 1.99 13.94
C ASN A 118 0.03 3.26 14.21
N ALA A 119 -0.35 4.39 13.59
CA ALA A 119 0.31 5.66 13.80
C ALA A 119 0.20 6.13 15.26
N LEU A 120 -0.94 5.91 15.91
CA LEU A 120 -1.12 6.21 17.34
C LEU A 120 -0.20 5.34 18.21
N LYS A 121 -0.12 4.04 17.94
CA LYS A 121 0.79 3.12 18.64
C LYS A 121 2.25 3.57 18.50
N VAL A 122 2.68 3.94 17.29
CA VAL A 122 4.03 4.46 17.03
C VAL A 122 4.27 5.78 17.76
N SER A 123 3.29 6.69 17.76
CA SER A 123 3.37 7.94 18.53
C SER A 123 3.63 7.66 20.01
N THR A 124 2.83 6.79 20.64
CA THR A 124 2.98 6.41 22.06
C THR A 124 4.34 5.78 22.34
N ASN A 125 4.86 4.94 21.44
CA ASN A 125 6.21 4.39 21.58
C ASN A 125 7.28 5.49 21.58
N TYR A 126 7.18 6.48 20.70
CA TYR A 126 8.12 7.62 20.68
C TYR A 126 7.98 8.53 21.90
N GLU A 127 6.78 8.69 22.46
CA GLU A 127 6.58 9.39 23.73
C GLU A 127 7.34 8.68 24.86
N HIS A 128 7.22 7.36 24.97
CA HIS A 128 7.98 6.57 25.95
C HIS A 128 9.49 6.68 25.75
N ALA A 129 9.96 6.81 24.50
CA ALA A 129 11.37 7.04 24.17
C ALA A 129 11.82 8.50 24.33
N SER A 130 10.96 9.39 24.86
CA SER A 130 11.22 10.84 24.99
C SER A 130 11.54 11.57 23.67
N MET A 131 11.06 11.06 22.54
CA MET A 131 11.26 11.63 21.20
C MET A 131 10.05 12.47 20.76
N ALA A 132 9.86 13.63 21.40
CA ALA A 132 8.64 14.44 21.29
C ALA A 132 8.26 14.89 19.86
N VAL A 133 9.25 15.20 19.01
CA VAL A 133 8.99 15.62 17.61
C VAL A 133 8.48 14.46 16.78
N ALA A 134 9.09 13.28 16.92
CA ALA A 134 8.65 12.07 16.22
C ALA A 134 7.25 11.67 16.68
N ALA A 135 7.00 11.65 17.99
CA ALA A 135 5.68 11.42 18.56
C ALA A 135 4.63 12.36 17.94
N SER A 136 4.87 13.67 17.97
CA SER A 136 3.93 14.67 17.44
C SER A 136 3.61 14.45 15.95
N ARG A 137 4.62 14.06 15.15
CA ARG A 137 4.42 13.75 13.73
C ARG A 137 3.51 12.54 13.54
N HIS A 138 3.74 11.44 14.27
CA HIS A 138 2.91 10.24 14.17
C HIS A 138 1.51 10.44 14.74
N ALA A 139 1.35 11.26 15.79
CA ALA A 139 0.05 11.70 16.28
C ALA A 139 -0.75 12.47 15.21
N ALA A 140 -0.09 13.36 14.46
CA ALA A 140 -0.72 14.09 13.37
C ALA A 140 -1.16 13.15 12.22
N VAL A 141 -0.34 12.17 11.87
CA VAL A 141 -0.69 11.12 10.89
C VAL A 141 -1.90 10.29 11.38
N ALA A 142 -1.92 9.95 12.66
CA ALA A 142 -3.05 9.25 13.26
C ALA A 142 -4.34 10.06 13.16
N GLN A 143 -4.29 11.36 13.45
CA GLN A 143 -5.45 12.24 13.35
C GLN A 143 -5.94 12.37 11.90
N ALA A 144 -5.04 12.65 10.95
CA ALA A 144 -5.40 12.75 9.54
C ALA A 144 -6.04 11.45 9.01
N SER A 145 -5.54 10.29 9.45
CA SER A 145 -6.11 8.99 9.07
C SER A 145 -7.49 8.74 9.72
N LYS A 146 -7.75 9.27 10.92
CA LYS A 146 -9.10 9.24 11.53
C LYS A 146 -10.08 10.11 10.75
N ASP A 147 -9.66 11.30 10.36
CA ASP A 147 -10.50 12.24 9.60
C ASP A 147 -10.84 11.64 8.23
N GLU A 148 -9.87 10.99 7.59
CA GLU A 148 -10.08 10.24 6.35
C GLU A 148 -11.06 9.07 6.53
N ALA A 149 -10.91 8.28 7.60
CA ALA A 149 -11.85 7.21 7.91
C ALA A 149 -13.29 7.74 8.07
N ALA A 150 -13.45 8.84 8.81
CA ALA A 150 -14.74 9.48 9.02
C ALA A 150 -15.36 9.97 7.71
N PHE A 151 -14.55 10.58 6.82
CA PHE A 151 -14.99 10.99 5.49
C PHE A 151 -15.52 9.79 4.69
N HIS A 152 -14.77 8.69 4.63
CA HIS A 152 -15.17 7.52 3.87
C HIS A 152 -16.42 6.84 4.43
N ILE A 153 -16.58 6.78 5.76
CA ILE A 153 -17.82 6.28 6.40
C ILE A 153 -19.01 7.16 5.98
N GLY A 154 -18.90 8.48 6.14
CA GLY A 154 -19.96 9.41 5.76
C GLY A 154 -20.32 9.33 4.28
N ALA A 155 -19.33 9.17 3.41
CA ALA A 155 -19.54 8.97 1.98
C ALA A 155 -20.30 7.66 1.68
N ALA A 156 -19.94 6.55 2.34
CA ALA A 156 -20.67 5.29 2.21
C ALA A 156 -22.14 5.42 2.63
N ASP A 157 -22.39 6.13 3.73
CA ASP A 157 -23.75 6.37 4.24
C ASP A 157 -24.58 7.22 3.26
N ILE A 158 -24.00 8.28 2.69
CA ILE A 158 -24.66 9.10 1.66
C ILE A 158 -25.00 8.24 0.43
N VAL A 159 -24.06 7.45 -0.07
CA VAL A 159 -24.27 6.61 -1.25
C VAL A 159 -25.40 5.59 -1.00
N ARG A 160 -25.42 4.96 0.18
CA ARG A 160 -26.50 4.04 0.57
C ARG A 160 -27.86 4.71 0.69
N ALA A 161 -27.90 5.96 1.18
CA ALA A 161 -29.14 6.72 1.32
C ALA A 161 -29.76 7.14 -0.02
N VAL A 162 -28.94 7.31 -1.07
CA VAL A 162 -29.39 7.72 -2.41
C VAL A 162 -29.82 6.52 -3.29
N ALA A 163 -29.34 5.31 -2.97
CA ALA A 163 -29.61 4.08 -3.73
C ALA A 163 -31.11 3.71 -3.92
N PRO A 164 -32.02 3.88 -2.93
CA PRO A 164 -33.44 3.50 -3.10
C PRO A 164 -34.19 4.31 -4.16
N GLY A 165 -33.66 5.45 -4.59
CA GLY A 165 -34.30 6.34 -5.57
C GLY A 165 -33.88 6.12 -7.03
N LEU A 166 -32.84 5.31 -7.29
CA LEU A 166 -32.30 5.10 -8.64
C LEU A 166 -32.78 3.80 -9.32
N GLU A 167 -33.28 2.82 -8.57
CA GLU A 167 -33.83 1.57 -9.14
C GLU A 167 -35.31 1.68 -9.55
N ALA A 168 -35.95 2.82 -9.29
CA ALA A 168 -37.38 3.07 -9.54
C ALA A 168 -37.67 4.01 -10.74
N ALA A 169 -36.65 4.39 -11.53
CA ALA A 169 -36.76 5.26 -12.70
C ALA A 169 -36.20 4.57 -13.96
#